data_AF-A0A971QQ81-F1
#
_entry.id   AF-A0A971QQ81-F1
#
_cell.length_a   1.000
_cell.length_b   1.000
_cell.length_c   1.000
_cell.angle_alpha   90.00
_cell.angle_beta   90.00
_cell.angle_gamma   90.00
#
_symmetry.space_group_name_H-M   'P 1'
#
loop_
_entity.id
_entity.type
_entity.pdbx_description
1 polymer ?
#
loop_
_entity_poly.entity_id
_entity_poly.type
_entity_poly.pdbx_seq_one_letter_code
_entity_poly.pdbx_strand_id
1 'polypeptide(L)'
;MLPKFLLADNSQQAPDTIYVVHNENPRFIIESDIDDFWSNQHIHWIDEEPQNEEFVAQLVEEAEEFLEIEFSQEFDEDEEEEEE
;
A
#
# COMPACT_ATOMS: atom_id res chain seq x y z
N MET A 1 -6.60 -4.31 -18.20
CA MET A 1 -6.85 -4.96 -16.90
C MET A 1 -6.37 -4.01 -15.83
N LEU A 2 -6.89 -4.13 -14.60
CA LEU A 2 -6.41 -3.32 -13.49
C LEU A 2 -5.02 -3.81 -13.04
N PRO A 3 -4.14 -2.92 -12.55
CA PRO A 3 -2.84 -3.28 -11.96
C PRO A 3 -2.96 -4.25 -10.77
N LYS A 4 -1.82 -4.87 -10.40
CA LYS A 4 -1.72 -5.75 -9.22
C LYS A 4 -1.87 -4.96 -7.92
N PHE A 5 -1.13 -3.87 -7.78
CA PHE A 5 -1.20 -2.95 -6.67
C PHE A 5 -1.72 -1.58 -7.10
N LEU A 6 -2.49 -0.96 -6.22
CA LEU A 6 -3.01 0.40 -6.39
C LEU A 6 -2.90 1.12 -5.05
N LEU A 7 -2.55 2.41 -5.09
CA LEU A 7 -2.61 3.29 -3.95
C LEU A 7 -4.02 3.91 -3.86
N ALA A 8 -4.58 3.98 -2.66
CA ALA A 8 -5.89 4.60 -2.42
C ALA A 8 -5.82 5.55 -1.22
N ASP A 9 -6.43 6.73 -1.39
CA ASP A 9 -6.50 7.79 -0.38
C ASP A 9 -7.95 7.99 0.11
N ASN A 10 -8.11 8.17 1.42
CA ASN A 10 -9.34 8.61 2.07
C ASN A 10 -9.08 9.66 3.15
N SER A 11 -8.09 10.54 2.91
CA SER A 11 -7.64 11.63 3.78
C SER A 11 -8.76 12.53 4.32
N GLN A 12 -9.90 12.62 3.63
CA GLN A 12 -11.09 13.34 4.12
C GLN A 12 -11.71 12.72 5.39
N GLN A 13 -11.60 11.40 5.58
CA GLN A 13 -12.13 10.68 6.74
C GLN A 13 -11.04 10.07 7.63
N ALA A 14 -9.89 9.72 7.04
CA ALA A 14 -8.72 9.16 7.70
C ALA A 14 -7.46 9.93 7.22
N PRO A 15 -7.19 11.14 7.76
CA PRO A 15 -6.16 12.05 7.26
C PRO A 15 -4.74 11.48 7.26
N ASP A 16 -4.46 10.61 8.23
CA ASP A 16 -3.11 10.11 8.49
C ASP A 16 -2.93 8.67 7.95
N THR A 17 -3.87 8.19 7.14
CA THR A 17 -3.98 6.79 6.73
C THR A 17 -3.94 6.65 5.22
N ILE A 18 -3.14 5.69 4.76
CA ILE A 18 -3.08 5.26 3.36
C ILE A 18 -3.55 3.82 3.20
N TYR A 19 -4.06 3.51 2.01
CA TYR A 19 -4.55 2.18 1.68
C TYR A 19 -3.82 1.61 0.47
N VAL A 20 -3.16 0.46 0.64
CA VAL A 20 -2.58 -0.31 -0.45
C VAL A 20 -3.54 -1.42 -0.86
N VAL A 21 -4.03 -1.38 -2.09
CA VAL A 21 -4.99 -2.35 -2.62
C VAL A 21 -4.25 -3.41 -3.44
N HIS A 22 -4.36 -4.68 -3.04
CA HIS A 22 -3.95 -5.83 -3.84
C HIS A 22 -5.14 -6.39 -4.61
N ASN A 23 -5.08 -6.32 -5.94
CA ASN A 23 -6.18 -6.61 -6.85
C ASN A 23 -6.04 -7.97 -7.59
N GLU A 24 -5.03 -8.77 -7.24
CA GLU A 24 -4.93 -10.17 -7.66
C GLU A 24 -5.34 -11.12 -6.54
N ASN A 25 -5.54 -12.41 -6.83
CA ASN A 25 -5.97 -13.37 -5.81
C ASN A 25 -4.78 -13.77 -4.90
N PRO A 26 -4.90 -13.67 -3.56
CA PRO A 26 -6.06 -13.21 -2.79
C PRO A 26 -6.21 -11.68 -2.80
N ARG A 27 -7.42 -11.15 -3.03
CA ARG A 27 -7.64 -9.70 -3.01
C ARG A 27 -7.77 -9.20 -1.57
N PHE A 28 -7.06 -8.12 -1.26
CA PHE A 28 -7.06 -7.49 0.06
C PHE A 28 -6.72 -6.01 -0.03
N ILE A 29 -6.92 -5.30 1.07
CA ILE A 29 -6.49 -3.92 1.27
C ILE A 29 -5.67 -3.88 2.55
N ILE A 30 -4.49 -3.26 2.51
CA ILE A 30 -3.73 -2.92 3.73
C ILE A 30 -4.01 -1.47 4.05
N GLU A 31 -4.52 -1.23 5.25
CA GLU A 31 -4.63 0.09 5.87
C GLU A 31 -3.38 0.31 6.73
N SER A 32 -2.69 1.42 6.55
CA SER A 32 -1.50 1.77 7.33
C SER A 32 -1.39 3.29 7.54
N ASP A 33 -0.63 3.69 8.56
CA ASP A 33 -0.24 5.09 8.70
C ASP A 33 0.75 5.46 7.60
N ILE A 34 0.68 6.70 7.11
CA ILE A 34 1.58 7.21 6.06
C ILE A 34 3.04 7.21 6.53
N ASP A 35 3.28 7.50 7.82
CA ASP A 35 4.61 7.66 8.39
C ASP A 35 5.28 6.34 8.82
N ASP A 36 4.49 5.28 9.07
CA ASP A 36 5.00 4.01 9.61
C ASP A 36 4.11 2.82 9.22
N PHE A 37 4.42 2.20 8.08
CA PHE A 37 3.68 1.08 7.51
C PHE A 37 3.61 -0.13 8.46
N TRP A 38 4.75 -0.53 9.05
CA TRP A 38 4.85 -1.75 9.86
C TRP A 38 4.20 -1.65 11.24
N SER A 39 4.18 -0.46 11.85
CA SER A 39 3.70 -0.32 13.23
C SER A 39 2.19 -0.46 13.37
N ASN A 40 1.41 -0.05 12.36
CA ASN A 40 -0.06 0.05 12.47
C ASN A 40 -0.82 -0.55 11.26
N GLN A 41 -0.22 -1.52 10.54
CA GLN A 41 -0.91 -2.17 9.43
C GLN A 41 -2.12 -3.02 9.86
N HIS A 42 -3.21 -2.90 9.10
CA HIS A 42 -4.38 -3.77 9.20
C HIS A 42 -4.77 -4.32 7.83
N ILE A 43 -4.88 -5.65 7.73
CA ILE A 43 -5.24 -6.32 6.47
C ILE A 43 -6.75 -6.58 6.42
N HIS A 44 -7.40 -5.98 5.44
CA HIS A 44 -8.81 -6.20 5.10
C HIS A 44 -8.91 -7.18 3.93
N TRP A 45 -9.15 -8.46 4.23
CA TRP A 45 -9.33 -9.49 3.20
C TRP A 45 -10.68 -9.34 2.49
N ILE A 46 -10.65 -9.23 1.16
CA ILE A 46 -11.85 -9.24 0.30
C ILE A 46 -12.19 -10.68 -0.09
N ASP A 47 -11.17 -11.46 -0.41
CA ASP A 47 -11.25 -12.91 -0.60
C ASP A 47 -10.98 -13.67 0.71
N GLU A 48 -10.88 -15.00 0.65
CA GLU A 48 -10.52 -15.81 1.81
C GLU A 48 -9.07 -15.53 2.24
N GLU A 49 -8.88 -15.33 3.55
CA GLU A 49 -7.56 -15.20 4.16
C GLU A 49 -6.72 -16.46 3.92
N PRO A 50 -5.50 -16.34 3.34
CA PRO A 50 -4.61 -17.47 3.15
C PRO A 50 -4.16 -18.06 4.48
N GLN A 51 -4.14 -19.39 4.58
CA GLN A 51 -3.72 -20.08 5.81
C GLN A 51 -2.19 -20.21 5.93
N ASN A 52 -1.44 -19.80 4.90
CA ASN A 52 0.02 -19.84 4.90
C ASN A 52 0.58 -18.48 5.35
N GLU A 53 1.05 -18.41 6.59
CA GLU A 53 1.62 -17.19 7.19
C GLU A 53 2.84 -16.66 6.40
N GLU A 54 3.68 -17.52 5.84
CA GLU A 54 4.85 -17.10 5.04
C GLU A 54 4.41 -16.44 3.73
N PHE A 55 3.33 -16.93 3.14
CA PHE A 55 2.75 -16.32 1.93
C PHE A 55 2.08 -14.98 2.25
N VAL A 56 1.40 -14.85 3.40
CA VAL A 56 0.85 -13.56 3.85
C VAL A 56 1.96 -12.56 4.12
N ALA A 57 3.06 -12.98 4.77
CA ALA A 57 4.21 -12.12 5.01
C ALA A 57 4.83 -11.60 3.71
N GLN A 58 4.97 -12.45 2.69
CA GLN A 58 5.45 -12.04 1.36
C GLN A 58 4.52 -11.00 0.70
N LEU A 59 3.20 -11.19 0.79
CA LEU A 59 2.24 -10.24 0.23
C LEU A 59 2.29 -8.86 0.91
N VAL A 60 2.57 -8.84 2.21
CA VAL A 60 2.75 -7.59 2.98
C VAL A 60 4.06 -6.90 2.60
N GLU A 61 5.16 -7.65 2.50
CA GLU A 61 6.46 -7.13 2.06
C GLU A 61 6.38 -6.53 0.64
N GLU A 62 5.71 -7.21 -0.29
CA GLU A 62 5.48 -6.69 -1.65
C GLU A 62 4.62 -5.42 -1.66
N ALA A 63 3.67 -5.29 -0.72
CA ALA A 63 2.82 -4.11 -0.61
C ALA A 63 3.57 -2.90 -0.03
N GLU A 64 4.48 -3.13 0.92
CA GLU A 64 5.40 -2.10 1.41
C GLU A 64 6.35 -1.63 0.32
N GLU A 65 7.02 -2.57 -0.38
CA GLU A 65 7.94 -2.23 -1.47
C GLU A 65 7.24 -1.38 -2.53
N PHE A 66 5.99 -1.73 -2.87
CA PHE A 66 5.16 -0.90 -3.75
C PHE A 66 4.93 0.50 -3.18
N LEU A 67 4.54 0.62 -1.91
CA LEU A 67 4.28 1.90 -1.25
C LEU A 67 5.54 2.79 -1.25
N GLU A 68 6.69 2.25 -0.87
CA GLU A 68 7.97 2.97 -0.84
C GLU A 68 8.37 3.46 -2.24
N ILE A 69 8.18 2.63 -3.27
CA ILE A 69 8.51 2.98 -4.66
C ILE A 69 7.59 4.09 -5.19
N GLU A 70 6.30 4.06 -4.89
CA GLU A 70 5.36 5.11 -5.31
C GLU A 70 5.66 6.44 -4.61
N PHE A 71 5.90 6.42 -3.30
CA PHE A 71 6.26 7.64 -2.56
C PHE A 71 7.61 8.20 -3.00
N SER A 72 8.63 7.36 -3.21
CA SER A 72 9.94 7.82 -3.71
C SER A 72 9.83 8.48 -5.08
N GLN A 73 8.97 7.96 -5.97
CA GLN A 73 8.74 8.60 -7.28
C GLN A 73 8.05 9.96 -7.13
N GLU A 74 7.06 10.07 -6.24
CA GLU A 74 6.39 11.35 -5.97
C GLU A 74 7.36 12.40 -5.42
N PHE A 75 8.26 12.02 -4.50
CA PHE A 75 9.29 12.94 -3.98
C PHE A 75 10.34 13.33 -5.02
N ASP A 76 10.77 12.40 -5.88
CA ASP A 76 11.72 12.70 -6.95
C ASP A 76 11.10 13.62 -8.02
N GLU A 77 9.80 13.46 -8.32
CA GLU A 77 9.06 14.35 -9.23
C GLU A 77 8.91 15.77 -8.65
N ASP A 78 8.62 15.91 -7.36
CA ASP A 78 8.54 17.21 -6.67
C ASP A 78 9.90 17.95 -6.65
N GLU A 79 11.03 17.24 -6.49
CA GLU A 79 12.37 17.84 -6.55
C GLU A 79 12.76 18.31 -7.96
N GLU A 80 12.33 17.61 -9.02
CA GLU A 80 12.57 18.03 -10.41
C GLU A 80 11.73 19.26 -10.81
N GLU A 81 10.53 19.47 -10.26
CA GLU A 81 9.71 20.65 -10.52
C GLU A 81 10.24 21.95 -9.87
N GLU A 82 11.00 21.87 -8.76
CA GLU A 82 11.59 23.05 -8.12
C GLU A 82 12.85 23.60 -8.84
N GLU A 83 13.43 22.84 -9.78
CA GLU A 83 14.63 23.24 -10.54
C GLU A 83 14.35 23.91 -11.91
N GLU A 84 13.09 24.09 -12.34
CA GLU A 84 12.69 24.83 -13.57
C GLU A 84 12.22 26.29 -13.35
#